data_AF-A0A1C3JJX5-F1
#
_entry.id   AF-A0A1C3JJX5-F1
#
_cell.length_a   1.000
_cell.length_b   1.000
_cell.length_c   1.000
_cell.angle_alpha   90.00
_cell.angle_beta   90.00
_cell.angle_gamma   90.00
#
_symmetry.space_group_name_H-M   'P 1'
#
loop_
_entity.id
_entity.type
_entity.pdbx_description
1 polymer ?
#
loop_
_entity_poly.entity_id
_entity_poly.type
_entity_poly.pdbx_seq_one_letter_code
_entity_poly.pdbx_strand_id
1 'polypeptide(L)'
;MENFNNIIEHNTSELKNGNMSAYLAVLEDSIYQYEERYAPMKGRAYLRNYVRSCFRNDLAKKGGYDSFGRRQFKTYIKRWFHKVGER
;
A
#
# COMPACT_ATOMS: atom_id res chain seq x y z
N MET A 1 -8.86 -7.54 8.32
CA MET A 1 -7.98 -7.36 7.14
C MET A 1 -8.61 -7.63 5.77
N GLU A 2 -9.51 -8.60 5.65
CA GLU A 2 -10.02 -9.07 4.35
C GLU A 2 -10.65 -7.96 3.50
N ASN A 3 -11.48 -7.10 4.11
CA ASN A 3 -12.11 -5.97 3.42
C ASN A 3 -11.10 -4.98 2.82
N PHE A 4 -10.03 -4.63 3.56
CA PHE A 4 -9.01 -3.72 3.06
C PHE A 4 -8.17 -4.36 1.94
N ASN A 5 -7.85 -5.65 2.08
CA ASN A 5 -7.17 -6.39 1.01
C ASN A 5 -8.00 -6.44 -0.27
N ASN A 6 -9.33 -6.60 -0.16
CA ASN A 6 -10.23 -6.61 -1.32
C ASN A 6 -10.29 -5.24 -2.01
N ILE A 7 -10.31 -4.15 -1.24
CA ILE A 7 -10.24 -2.79 -1.79
C ILE A 7 -8.91 -2.59 -2.53
N ILE A 8 -7.78 -2.95 -1.91
CA ILE A 8 -6.46 -2.86 -2.55
C ILE A 8 -6.42 -3.71 -3.83
N GLU A 9 -7.01 -4.89 -3.82
CA GLU A 9 -7.05 -5.78 -4.98
C GLU A 9 -7.83 -5.16 -6.14
N HIS A 10 -8.99 -4.57 -5.84
CA HIS A 10 -9.81 -3.88 -6.81
C HIS A 10 -9.11 -2.64 -7.37
N ASN A 11 -8.59 -1.77 -6.51
CA ASN A 11 -7.96 -0.51 -6.87
C ASN A 11 -6.61 -0.67 -7.61
N THR A 12 -6.02 -1.87 -7.54
CA THR A 12 -4.78 -2.19 -8.28
C THR A 12 -5.00 -3.11 -9.47
N SER A 13 -6.25 -3.46 -9.80
CA SER A 13 -6.60 -4.42 -10.87
C SER A 13 -5.94 -4.07 -12.21
N GLU A 14 -6.08 -2.82 -12.65
CA GLU A 14 -5.51 -2.29 -13.90
C GLU A 14 -4.05 -1.84 -13.75
N LEU A 15 -3.58 -1.58 -12.53
CA LEU A 15 -2.23 -1.07 -12.25
C LEU A 15 -1.21 -2.22 -12.09
N LYS A 16 -0.85 -2.87 -13.20
CA LYS A 16 0.13 -3.97 -13.22
C LYS A 16 1.50 -3.54 -12.68
N ASN A 17 2.01 -2.42 -13.20
CA ASN A 17 3.20 -1.72 -12.76
C ASN A 17 2.90 -0.24 -12.58
N GLY A 18 3.59 0.42 -11.65
CA GLY A 18 3.42 1.84 -11.37
C GLY A 18 4.63 2.42 -10.65
N ASN A 19 4.77 3.74 -10.73
CA ASN A 19 5.75 4.46 -9.93
C ASN A 19 5.28 4.59 -8.46
N MET A 20 6.17 5.01 -7.57
CA MET A 20 5.87 5.20 -6.15
C MET A 20 4.66 6.11 -5.94
N SER A 21 4.53 7.20 -6.71
CA SER A 21 3.44 8.16 -6.58
C SER A 21 2.08 7.52 -6.87
N ALA A 22 1.97 6.76 -7.96
CA ALA A 22 0.74 6.06 -8.34
C ALA A 22 0.29 5.06 -7.27
N TYR A 23 1.21 4.27 -6.71
CA TYR A 23 0.85 3.33 -5.64
C TYR A 23 0.51 4.01 -4.31
N LEU A 24 1.13 5.16 -4.00
CA LEU A 24 0.76 5.92 -2.81
C LEU A 24 -0.63 6.57 -2.95
N ALA A 25 -0.98 7.04 -4.15
CA ALA A 25 -2.33 7.53 -4.43
C ALA A 25 -3.37 6.39 -4.29
N VAL A 26 -3.09 5.21 -4.83
CA VAL A 26 -3.94 4.02 -4.64
C VAL A 26 -4.06 3.64 -3.17
N LEU A 27 -2.98 3.72 -2.39
CA LEU A 27 -3.04 3.45 -0.95
C LEU A 27 -3.95 4.43 -0.22
N GLU A 28 -3.83 5.73 -0.50
CA GLU A 28 -4.64 6.78 0.11
C GLU A 28 -6.13 6.61 -0.22
N ASP A 29 -6.45 6.38 -1.49
CA ASP A 29 -7.82 6.11 -1.92
C ASP A 29 -8.38 4.83 -1.27
N SER A 30 -7.58 3.78 -1.17
CA SER A 30 -8.01 2.53 -0.54
C SER A 30 -8.27 2.69 0.96
N ILE A 31 -7.46 3.50 1.66
CA ILE A 31 -7.68 3.84 3.07
C ILE A 31 -9.00 4.62 3.19
N TYR A 32 -9.19 5.63 2.35
CA TYR A 32 -10.43 6.42 2.33
C TYR A 32 -11.68 5.55 2.14
N GLN A 33 -11.68 4.68 1.12
CA GLN A 33 -12.80 3.76 0.85
C GLN A 33 -13.08 2.81 2.03
N TYR A 34 -12.03 2.36 2.73
CA TYR A 34 -12.20 1.51 3.91
C TYR A 34 -12.80 2.30 5.09
N GLU A 35 -12.29 3.50 5.35
CA GLU A 35 -12.75 4.37 6.44
C GLU A 35 -14.22 4.78 6.24
N GLU A 36 -14.63 5.09 5.01
CA GLU A 36 -16.02 5.42 4.66
C GLU A 36 -16.99 4.24 4.87
N ARG A 37 -16.56 3.01 4.56
CA ARG A 37 -17.47 1.85 4.53
C ARG A 37 -17.51 1.03 5.81
N TYR A 38 -16.41 1.00 6.56
CA TYR A 38 -16.25 0.06 7.66
C TYR A 38 -15.99 0.75 8.99
N ALA A 39 -14.83 1.38 9.13
CA ALA A 39 -14.42 2.05 10.35
C ALA A 39 -13.12 2.85 10.13
N PRO A 40 -12.82 3.85 10.97
CA PRO A 40 -11.53 4.53 10.97
C PRO A 40 -10.36 3.55 11.05
N MET A 41 -9.35 3.74 10.19
CA MET A 41 -8.16 2.90 10.16
C MET A 41 -7.15 3.41 11.18
N LYS A 42 -6.93 2.62 12.23
CA LYS A 42 -5.88 2.91 13.21
C LYS A 42 -4.52 2.89 12.51
N GLY A 43 -3.78 3.97 12.68
CA GLY A 43 -2.43 4.07 12.15
C GLY A 43 -2.31 4.27 10.63
N ARG A 44 -3.33 4.83 9.96
CA ARG A 44 -3.26 5.19 8.52
C ARG A 44 -2.00 5.98 8.13
N ALA A 45 -1.58 6.94 8.98
CA ALA A 45 -0.37 7.73 8.74
C ALA A 45 0.90 6.87 8.83
N TYR A 46 0.93 5.90 9.75
CA TYR A 46 2.05 4.97 9.89
C TYR A 46 2.10 3.98 8.72
N LEU A 47 0.96 3.45 8.27
CA LEU A 47 0.89 2.60 7.07
C LEU A 47 1.42 3.35 5.84
N ARG A 48 0.98 4.59 5.61
CA ARG A 48 1.47 5.43 4.50
C ARG A 48 2.97 5.64 4.57
N ASN A 49 3.48 6.03 5.73
CA ASN A 49 4.91 6.25 5.94
C ASN A 49 5.73 4.97 5.77
N TYR A 50 5.22 3.84 6.27
CA TYR A 50 5.86 2.54 6.12
C TYR A 50 5.99 2.15 4.64
N VAL A 51 4.88 2.19 3.89
CA VAL A 51 4.87 1.85 2.46
C VAL A 51 5.78 2.79 1.67
N ARG A 52 5.75 4.09 1.95
CA ARG A 52 6.66 5.08 1.34
C ARG A 52 8.13 4.73 1.61
N SER A 53 8.49 4.38 2.84
CA SER A 53 9.85 3.96 3.18
C SER A 53 10.27 2.67 2.48
N CYS A 54 9.35 1.69 2.34
CA CYS A 54 9.63 0.48 1.55
C CYS A 54 9.95 0.81 0.09
N PHE A 55 9.17 1.69 -0.55
CA PHE A 55 9.46 2.17 -1.90
C PHE A 55 10.82 2.88 -1.99
N ARG A 56 11.10 3.82 -1.09
CA ARG A 56 12.38 4.57 -1.09
C ARG A 56 13.60 3.65 -0.94
N ASN A 57 13.50 2.65 -0.07
CA ASN A 57 14.58 1.68 0.13
C ASN A 57 14.82 0.84 -1.14
N ASP A 58 13.76 0.43 -1.82
CA ASP A 58 13.89 -0.34 -3.04
C ASP A 58 14.30 0.53 -4.24
N LEU A 59 13.89 1.80 -4.30
CA LEU A 59 14.44 2.79 -5.25
C LEU A 59 15.96 2.87 -5.12
N ALA A 60 16.46 3.03 -3.89
CA ALA A 60 17.89 3.13 -3.64
C ALA A 60 18.64 1.85 -4.08
N LYS A 61 18.05 0.67 -3.88
CA LYS A 61 18.63 -0.62 -4.32
C LYS A 61 18.59 -0.82 -5.83
N LYS A 62 17.59 -0.27 -6.52
CA LYS A 62 17.41 -0.38 -7.97
C LYS A 62 18.14 0.73 -8.76
N GLY A 63 19.02 1.50 -8.12
CA GLY A 63 19.70 2.63 -8.77
C GLY A 63 18.76 3.76 -9.19
N GLY A 64 17.64 3.95 -8.47
CA GLY A 64 16.66 5.02 -8.73
C GLY A 64 15.54 4.67 -9.72
N TYR A 65 15.45 3.43 -10.21
CA TYR A 65 14.39 3.01 -11.12
C TYR A 65 13.01 2.98 -10.43
N ASP A 66 12.20 4.01 -10.68
CA ASP A 66 10.87 4.23 -10.09
C ASP A 66 9.76 3.45 -10.80
N SER A 67 9.86 2.13 -10.74
CA SER A 67 8.83 1.22 -11.20
C SER A 67 8.73 0.01 -10.26
N PHE A 68 7.50 -0.25 -9.84
CA PHE A 68 7.14 -1.27 -8.88
C PHE A 68 6.01 -2.13 -9.44
N GLY A 69 6.00 -3.40 -9.06
CA GLY A 69 4.91 -4.30 -9.41
C GLY A 69 3.82 -4.31 -8.34
N ARG A 70 2.59 -4.58 -8.74
CA ARG A 70 1.44 -4.75 -7.85
C ARG A 70 1.71 -5.71 -6.69
N ARG A 71 2.36 -6.84 -6.98
CA ARG A 71 2.72 -7.85 -5.96
C ARG A 71 3.64 -7.28 -4.87
N GLN A 72 4.57 -6.41 -5.27
CA GLN A 72 5.52 -5.76 -4.36
C GLN A 72 4.78 -4.79 -3.43
N PHE A 73 3.90 -3.95 -3.98
CA PHE A 73 3.02 -3.06 -3.21
C PHE A 73 2.17 -3.82 -2.18
N LYS A 74 1.44 -4.85 -2.62
CA LYS A 74 0.64 -5.71 -1.71
C LYS A 74 1.49 -6.36 -0.60
N THR A 75 2.74 -6.71 -0.90
CA THR A 75 3.66 -7.30 0.08
C THR A 75 4.01 -6.32 1.18
N TYR A 76 4.22 -5.02 0.86
CA TYR A 76 4.48 -4.00 1.88
C TYR A 76 3.30 -3.85 2.83
N ILE A 77 2.09 -3.74 2.28
CA ILE A 77 0.86 -3.63 3.08
C ILE A 77 0.72 -4.84 4.00
N LYS A 78 0.86 -6.06 3.47
CA LYS A 78 0.77 -7.29 4.27
C LYS A 78 1.82 -7.33 5.40
N ARG A 79 3.07 -6.91 5.12
CA ARG A 79 4.13 -6.85 6.13
C ARG A 79 3.82 -5.86 7.24
N TRP A 80 3.22 -4.71 6.91
CA TRP A 80 2.80 -3.72 7.91
C TRP A 80 1.77 -4.32 8.88
N PHE A 81 0.68 -4.89 8.35
CA PHE A 81 -0.37 -5.47 9.17
C PHE A 81 0.12 -6.64 10.05
N HIS A 82 1.01 -7.47 9.51
CA HIS A 82 1.67 -8.50 10.31
C HIS A 82 2.50 -7.90 11.47
N LYS A 83 3.18 -6.78 11.23
CA LYS A 83 4.02 -6.11 12.24
C LYS A 83 3.19 -5.47 13.37
N VAL A 84 2.01 -4.92 13.06
CA VAL A 84 1.15 -4.24 14.05
C VAL A 84 0.14 -5.17 14.73
N GLY A 85 0.13 -6.46 14.39
CA GLY A 85 -0.75 -7.46 15.01
C GLY A 85 -2.21 -7.39 14.56
N GLU A 86 -2.52 -6.57 13.56
CA GLU A 86 -3.85 -6.50 12.96
C GLU A 86 -4.00 -7.62 11.92
N ARG A 87 -4.58 -8.75 12.35
CA ARG A 87 -4.88 -9.90 11.48
C ARG A 87 -6.20 -9.75 10.72
#